data_AF-R2VAZ4-F1
#
_entry.id   AF-R2VAZ4-F1
#
_cell.length_a   1.000
_cell.length_b   1.000
_cell.length_c   1.000
_cell.angle_alpha   90.00
_cell.angle_beta   90.00
_cell.angle_gamma   90.00
#
_symmetry.space_group_name_H-M   'P 1'
#
loop_
_entity.id
_entity.type
_entity.pdbx_description
1 polymer ?
#
loop_
_entity_poly.entity_id
_entity_poly.type
_entity_poly.pdbx_seq_one_letter_code
_entity_poly.pdbx_strand_id
1 'polypeptide(L)'
;MVGEIMGVIQTIKSMFKRGVDSVNMSVNGKDIAKITDHPKIGIDSREYVRIAENFKYYANLFPDINYKSSFGNDKKREFKSLNVTKTAARRLASIIFNEKCKVTLNDPNDRKDVSKEIKEASEFLEQTLYDNNFYNLFELNLEKGIAAGGFAMRPYIDGDKIKISWIRADQFYPLRSNTNEVSECAIATKSIQTEGDTNYYYTLLEFHEWQDEKYVISNELYKSDNSNVVGKQVPLSILYPDLAETVTLEGLQRPLFAYFRTPGANNKSLESPLGAGIVDNSKEILDTINTTHDQFAWEIQLGQRRVVVPAEFLKTDEAHPPMFGTDQNVFAGVYGAENIGVKDITTPIRTVQYKDAISHLIKEFEVQVGLSVGSMNYADDGIKTATEIVSNNSMTYQTRSSYLTMVEKVINELIHSIFELAGYGEMFESEKPLFSIEYDSYLVTVSFEDGIFVDRDKQLENDLKAVTAGVMPKKQFLIRNYNLNEDELEDWLSSLKEELPEAGSSERRSQDALFDLGD
;
A
#
# COMPACT_ATOMS: atom_id res chain seq x y z
N MET A 1 -13.32 -28.90 -9.98
CA MET A 1 -12.45 -27.97 -10.73
C MET A 1 -11.46 -27.43 -9.73
N VAL A 2 -10.29 -28.06 -9.68
CA VAL A 2 -9.21 -27.78 -8.74
C VAL A 2 -8.39 -26.66 -9.37
N GLY A 3 -8.62 -25.43 -8.90
CA GLY A 3 -7.81 -24.27 -9.28
C GLY A 3 -6.51 -24.30 -8.49
N GLU A 4 -5.40 -24.12 -9.20
CA GLU A 4 -4.03 -24.07 -8.69
C GLU A 4 -3.92 -23.14 -7.47
N ILE A 5 -3.63 -23.74 -6.31
CA ILE A 5 -3.15 -23.04 -5.13
C ILE A 5 -1.62 -23.15 -5.18
N MET A 6 -0.98 -22.43 -6.11
CA MET A 6 0.43 -22.09 -5.97
C MET A 6 0.55 -20.86 -5.07
N GLY A 7 0.50 -21.11 -3.76
CA GLY A 7 1.07 -20.19 -2.79
C GLY A 7 2.58 -20.18 -2.98
N VAL A 8 3.12 -18.99 -3.22
CA VAL A 8 4.55 -18.65 -3.37
C VAL A 8 5.37 -19.26 -2.24
N ILE A 9 5.85 -20.49 -2.45
CA ILE A 9 6.69 -21.20 -1.49
C ILE A 9 7.92 -21.73 -2.22
N GLN A 10 9.05 -21.32 -1.66
CA GLN A 10 10.42 -21.57 -2.03
C GLN A 10 10.78 -23.05 -2.21
N THR A 11 11.50 -23.35 -3.28
CA THR A 11 12.28 -24.58 -3.44
C THR A 11 13.76 -24.20 -3.43
N ILE A 12 14.38 -24.06 -2.25
CA ILE A 12 15.86 -24.01 -2.20
C ILE A 12 16.37 -25.44 -2.18
N LYS A 13 16.80 -25.92 -3.35
CA LYS A 13 17.39 -27.25 -3.53
C LYS A 13 18.60 -27.43 -2.61
N SER A 14 18.67 -28.58 -1.93
CA SER A 14 19.82 -28.95 -1.11
C SER A 14 21.05 -29.22 -1.98
N MET A 15 22.01 -28.31 -2.04
CA MET A 15 23.23 -28.46 -2.84
C MET A 15 24.51 -28.40 -1.99
N PHE A 16 24.52 -29.00 -0.78
CA PHE A 16 25.77 -29.38 -0.11
C PHE A 16 25.59 -30.68 0.69
N LYS A 17 25.71 -31.82 0.01
CA LYS A 17 25.90 -33.13 0.65
C LYS A 17 27.40 -33.41 0.85
N ARG A 18 28.10 -32.52 1.56
CA ARG A 18 29.48 -32.76 2.01
C ARG A 18 29.73 -32.04 3.34
N GLY A 19 29.60 -32.81 4.42
CA GLY A 19 30.21 -32.52 5.72
C GLY A 19 29.58 -31.38 6.53
N VAL A 20 28.27 -31.45 6.81
CA VAL A 20 27.70 -30.70 7.93
C VAL A 20 27.60 -31.66 9.09
N ASP A 21 28.39 -31.41 10.13
CA ASP A 21 28.25 -32.07 11.42
C ASP A 21 26.81 -31.92 11.87
N SER A 22 26.12 -33.06 12.02
CA SER A 22 24.79 -33.13 12.61
C SER A 22 24.90 -32.70 14.07
N VAL A 23 24.82 -31.39 14.32
CA VAL A 23 24.54 -30.87 15.65
C VAL A 23 23.15 -31.38 15.99
N ASN A 24 23.10 -32.34 16.91
CA ASN A 24 21.91 -32.87 17.56
C ASN A 24 21.03 -31.72 18.07
N MET A 25 20.12 -31.19 17.25
CA MET A 25 18.95 -30.46 17.72
C MET A 25 17.86 -31.50 17.99
N SER A 26 17.80 -31.88 19.26
CA SER A 26 16.72 -32.65 19.85
C SER A 26 15.36 -32.17 19.32
N VAL A 27 14.61 -33.09 18.69
CA VAL A 27 13.16 -33.01 18.44
C VAL A 27 12.40 -33.08 19.78
N ASN A 28 12.68 -32.14 20.68
CA ASN A 28 11.83 -31.83 21.82
C ASN A 28 11.14 -30.51 21.46
N GLY A 29 10.21 -30.60 20.49
CA GLY A 29 9.55 -29.45 19.87
C GLY A 29 8.92 -28.56 20.93
N LYS A 30 9.34 -27.30 20.97
CA LYS A 30 8.69 -26.27 21.78
C LYS A 30 7.29 -26.04 21.21
N ASP A 31 6.28 -26.26 22.03
CA ASP A 31 4.91 -25.86 21.71
C ASP A 31 4.81 -24.35 21.95
N ILE A 32 4.41 -23.59 20.93
CA ILE A 32 4.26 -22.13 21.04
C ILE A 32 2.82 -21.73 20.72
N ALA A 33 2.26 -20.86 21.56
CA ALA A 33 0.90 -20.37 21.37
C ALA A 33 0.87 -19.27 20.31
N LYS A 34 1.75 -18.28 20.44
CA LYS A 34 1.95 -17.18 19.49
C LYS A 34 3.35 -17.23 18.88
N ILE A 35 3.48 -16.65 17.70
CA ILE A 35 4.78 -16.52 17.02
C ILE A 35 5.77 -15.72 17.89
N THR A 36 5.30 -14.69 18.59
CA THR A 36 6.10 -13.88 19.52
C THR A 36 6.54 -14.63 20.78
N ASP A 37 6.05 -15.84 21.04
CA ASP A 37 6.51 -16.66 22.15
C ASP A 37 7.80 -17.42 21.77
N HIS A 38 8.21 -17.36 20.50
CA HIS A 38 9.43 -17.97 20.00
C HIS A 38 10.66 -17.28 20.61
N PRO A 39 11.66 -18.00 21.13
CA PRO A 39 12.81 -17.42 21.83
C PRO A 39 13.68 -16.47 21.01
N LYS A 40 13.66 -16.59 19.67
CA LYS A 40 14.37 -15.65 18.77
C LYS A 40 13.60 -14.35 18.54
N ILE A 41 12.29 -14.32 18.78
CA ILE A 41 11.42 -13.19 18.43
C ILE A 41 11.23 -12.30 19.66
N GLY A 42 12.05 -11.25 19.77
CA GLY A 42 12.13 -10.36 20.92
C GLY A 42 11.21 -9.12 20.86
N ILE A 43 10.02 -9.22 20.26
CA ILE A 43 9.09 -8.10 20.08
C ILE A 43 7.81 -8.27 20.91
N ASP A 44 7.28 -7.17 21.44
CA ASP A 44 6.06 -7.18 22.24
C ASP A 44 4.86 -7.63 21.41
N SER A 45 4.18 -8.69 21.88
CA SER A 45 2.96 -9.21 21.26
C SER A 45 1.84 -8.18 21.05
N ARG A 46 1.83 -7.07 21.81
CA ARG A 46 0.87 -5.97 21.66
C ARG A 46 0.96 -5.30 20.29
N GLU A 47 2.14 -5.26 19.66
CA GLU A 47 2.30 -4.72 18.32
C GLU A 47 1.52 -5.54 17.27
N TYR A 48 1.48 -6.86 17.43
CA TYR A 48 0.74 -7.73 16.51
C TYR A 48 -0.76 -7.74 16.79
N VAL A 49 -1.17 -7.52 18.05
CA VAL A 49 -2.58 -7.26 18.38
C VAL A 49 -3.05 -5.97 17.73
N ARG A 50 -2.22 -4.91 17.78
CA ARG A 50 -2.45 -3.63 17.12
C ARG A 50 -2.57 -3.79 15.59
N ILE A 51 -1.60 -4.44 14.95
CA ILE A 51 -1.63 -4.70 13.50
C ILE A 51 -2.87 -5.52 13.09
N ALA A 52 -3.23 -6.54 13.88
CA ALA A 52 -4.43 -7.33 13.63
C ALA A 52 -5.72 -6.49 13.76
N GLU A 53 -5.76 -5.54 14.71
CA GLU A 53 -6.86 -4.58 14.82
C GLU A 53 -6.93 -3.66 13.59
N ASN A 54 -5.80 -3.13 13.11
CA ASN A 54 -5.74 -2.32 11.89
C ASN A 54 -6.33 -3.07 10.68
N PHE A 55 -6.02 -4.35 10.53
CA PHE A 55 -6.60 -5.18 9.46
C PHE A 55 -8.11 -5.41 9.62
N LYS A 56 -8.64 -5.46 10.85
CA LYS A 56 -10.11 -5.55 11.07
C LYS A 56 -10.83 -4.29 10.60
N TYR A 57 -10.30 -3.11 10.93
CA TYR A 57 -10.83 -1.82 10.44
C TYR A 57 -10.71 -1.72 8.91
N TYR A 58 -9.56 -2.11 8.35
CA TYR A 58 -9.35 -2.14 6.90
C TYR A 58 -10.30 -3.10 6.16
N ALA A 59 -10.62 -4.25 6.76
CA ALA A 59 -11.59 -5.20 6.23
C ALA A 59 -13.05 -4.80 6.52
N ASN A 60 -13.28 -3.71 7.24
CA ASN A 60 -14.60 -3.26 7.71
C ASN A 60 -15.35 -4.34 8.52
N LEU A 61 -14.62 -5.10 9.35
CA LEU A 61 -15.15 -6.19 10.16
C LEU A 61 -15.48 -5.70 11.57
N PHE A 62 -16.74 -5.37 11.80
CA PHE A 62 -17.27 -4.94 13.10
C PHE A 62 -18.31 -5.92 13.63
N PRO A 63 -18.40 -6.09 14.96
CA PRO A 63 -19.43 -6.93 15.55
C PRO A 63 -20.82 -6.31 15.37
N ASP A 64 -21.83 -7.17 15.23
CA ASP A 64 -23.23 -6.77 15.26
C ASP A 64 -23.60 -6.04 16.56
N ILE A 65 -24.58 -5.14 16.47
CA ILE A 65 -25.14 -4.44 17.62
C ILE A 65 -26.21 -5.31 18.29
N ASN A 66 -26.02 -5.55 19.58
CA ASN A 66 -27.04 -6.11 20.46
C ASN A 66 -27.85 -4.98 21.11
N TYR A 67 -29.17 -5.05 21.02
CA TYR A 67 -30.07 -4.06 21.64
C TYR A 67 -31.33 -4.73 22.18
N LYS A 68 -32.01 -4.06 23.11
CA LYS A 68 -33.32 -4.49 23.60
C LYS A 68 -34.43 -3.88 22.76
N SER A 69 -35.31 -4.72 22.24
CA SER A 69 -36.54 -4.28 21.58
C SER A 69 -37.52 -3.66 22.57
N SER A 70 -38.52 -2.94 22.07
CA SER A 70 -39.58 -2.32 22.89
C SER A 70 -40.37 -3.33 23.74
N PHE A 71 -40.31 -4.63 23.39
CA PHE A 71 -40.93 -5.72 24.16
C PHE A 71 -39.98 -6.35 25.18
N GLY A 72 -38.79 -5.78 25.40
CA GLY A 72 -37.79 -6.28 26.35
C GLY A 72 -36.95 -7.45 25.85
N ASN A 73 -37.21 -7.96 24.64
CA ASN A 73 -36.45 -9.06 24.04
C ASN A 73 -35.10 -8.56 23.50
N ASP A 74 -34.04 -9.36 23.72
CA ASP A 74 -32.74 -9.13 23.11
C ASP A 74 -32.81 -9.39 21.60
N LYS A 75 -32.33 -8.43 20.83
CA LYS A 75 -32.27 -8.46 19.38
C LYS A 75 -30.85 -8.12 18.93
N LYS A 76 -30.49 -8.64 17.77
CA LYS A 76 -29.20 -8.42 17.11
C LYS A 76 -29.45 -7.81 15.74
N ARG A 77 -28.66 -6.82 15.36
CA ARG A 77 -28.67 -6.23 14.02
C ARG A 77 -27.25 -6.00 13.53
N GLU A 78 -27.09 -6.02 12.21
CA GLU A 78 -25.85 -5.66 11.55
C GLU A 78 -25.47 -4.21 11.88
N PHE A 79 -24.18 -3.97 12.15
CA PHE A 79 -23.63 -2.63 12.29
C PHE A 79 -23.39 -2.00 10.92
N LYS A 80 -24.00 -0.85 10.65
CA LYS A 80 -23.86 -0.15 9.38
C LYS A 80 -22.67 0.80 9.43
N SER A 81 -21.45 0.26 9.31
CA SER A 81 -20.22 1.05 9.23
C SER A 81 -19.92 1.57 7.81
N LEU A 82 -18.99 2.52 7.73
CA LEU A 82 -18.39 3.00 6.48
C LEU A 82 -16.98 2.43 6.33
N ASN A 83 -16.61 2.00 5.12
CA ASN A 83 -15.28 1.47 4.86
C ASN A 83 -14.23 2.60 4.64
N VAL A 84 -14.14 3.50 5.62
CA VAL A 84 -13.31 4.72 5.57
C VAL A 84 -11.83 4.35 5.53
N THR A 85 -11.39 3.40 6.36
CA THR A 85 -9.99 2.96 6.45
C THR A 85 -9.46 2.44 5.11
N LYS A 86 -10.20 1.54 4.43
CA LYS A 86 -9.84 1.05 3.09
C LYS A 86 -9.77 2.19 2.09
N THR A 87 -10.74 3.10 2.11
CA THR A 87 -10.82 4.22 1.17
C THR A 87 -9.64 5.18 1.35
N ALA A 88 -9.28 5.48 2.60
CA ALA A 88 -8.14 6.34 2.94
C ALA A 88 -6.81 5.70 2.54
N ALA A 89 -6.60 4.42 2.87
CA ALA A 89 -5.39 3.69 2.51
C ALA A 89 -5.20 3.63 0.99
N ARG A 90 -6.27 3.32 0.25
CA ARG A 90 -6.26 3.32 -1.23
C ARG A 90 -5.92 4.69 -1.79
N ARG A 91 -6.56 5.74 -1.25
CA ARG A 91 -6.35 7.12 -1.72
C ARG A 91 -4.91 7.57 -1.53
N LEU A 92 -4.33 7.31 -0.35
CA LEU A 92 -2.93 7.62 -0.05
C LEU A 92 -1.98 6.83 -0.96
N ALA A 93 -2.17 5.51 -1.09
CA ALA A 93 -1.34 4.69 -1.98
C ALA A 93 -1.34 5.22 -3.42
N SER A 94 -2.51 5.61 -3.92
CA SER A 94 -2.64 6.17 -5.26
C SER A 94 -2.00 7.55 -5.40
N ILE A 95 -2.14 8.44 -4.42
CA ILE A 95 -1.45 9.73 -4.41
C ILE A 95 0.08 9.55 -4.41
N ILE A 96 0.58 8.50 -3.76
CA ILE A 96 2.01 8.24 -3.63
C ILE A 96 2.58 7.57 -4.88
N PHE A 97 1.88 6.60 -5.48
CA PHE A 97 2.50 5.68 -6.46
C PHE A 97 1.69 5.43 -7.75
N ASN A 98 0.54 6.09 -7.98
CA ASN A 98 -0.28 5.83 -9.18
C ASN A 98 0.48 6.12 -10.50
N GLU A 99 1.20 7.24 -10.56
CA GLU A 99 2.06 7.60 -11.71
C GLU A 99 3.33 6.73 -11.79
N LYS A 100 3.49 5.77 -10.86
CA LYS A 100 4.65 4.89 -10.70
C LYS A 100 5.93 5.71 -10.49
N CYS A 101 7.07 5.06 -10.63
CA CYS A 101 8.37 5.70 -10.59
C CYS A 101 9.24 5.15 -11.71
N LYS A 102 10.22 5.95 -12.14
CA LYS A 102 11.31 5.51 -12.98
C LYS A 102 12.52 5.19 -12.10
N VAL A 103 13.01 3.97 -12.21
CA VAL A 103 14.24 3.52 -11.55
C VAL A 103 15.38 3.62 -12.56
N THR A 104 16.48 4.28 -12.18
CA THR A 104 17.69 4.36 -13.00
C THR A 104 18.92 3.96 -12.19
N LEU A 105 19.89 3.35 -12.87
CA LEU A 105 21.19 3.02 -12.30
C LEU A 105 22.22 4.02 -12.85
N ASN A 106 22.93 4.69 -11.95
CA ASN A 106 23.91 5.72 -12.29
C ASN A 106 25.31 5.31 -11.81
N ASP A 107 26.36 5.82 -12.48
CA ASP A 107 27.74 5.66 -12.01
C ASP A 107 27.96 6.54 -10.76
N PRO A 108 28.47 5.99 -9.64
CA PRO A 108 28.74 6.75 -8.43
C PRO A 108 29.71 7.94 -8.63
N ASN A 109 30.55 7.90 -9.66
CA ASN A 109 31.54 8.93 -9.97
C ASN A 109 31.06 9.95 -11.02
N ASP A 110 29.75 9.99 -11.33
CA ASP A 110 29.11 10.98 -12.22
C ASP A 110 29.79 11.08 -13.59
N ARG A 111 30.13 9.93 -14.18
CA ARG A 111 30.67 9.86 -15.55
C ARG A 111 29.54 10.15 -16.53
N LYS A 112 29.76 11.10 -17.44
CA LYS A 112 28.81 11.48 -18.51
C LYS A 112 28.34 10.29 -19.36
N ASP A 113 29.17 9.27 -19.49
CA ASP A 113 28.85 8.03 -20.20
C ASP A 113 28.66 6.89 -19.19
N VAL A 114 27.42 6.39 -19.12
CA VAL A 114 27.07 5.20 -18.33
C VAL A 114 27.85 4.00 -18.86
N SER A 115 28.56 3.30 -17.97
CA SER A 115 29.38 2.13 -18.33
C SER A 115 28.52 1.04 -18.99
N LYS A 116 29.14 0.21 -19.85
CA LYS A 116 28.45 -0.91 -20.50
C LYS A 116 27.80 -1.85 -19.47
N GLU A 117 28.49 -2.08 -18.36
CA GLU A 117 28.02 -2.92 -17.25
C GLU A 117 26.75 -2.36 -16.59
N ILE A 118 26.67 -1.05 -16.34
CA ILE A 118 25.47 -0.42 -15.77
C ILE A 118 24.29 -0.46 -16.75
N LYS A 119 24.55 -0.38 -18.07
CA LYS A 119 23.50 -0.55 -19.09
C LYS A 119 22.93 -1.98 -19.08
N GLU A 120 23.80 -2.99 -19.08
CA GLU A 120 23.39 -4.40 -18.96
C GLU A 120 22.65 -4.66 -17.63
N ALA A 121 23.10 -4.06 -16.53
CA ALA A 121 22.44 -4.14 -15.23
C ALA A 121 21.04 -3.50 -15.25
N SER A 122 20.89 -2.38 -15.94
CA SER A 122 19.61 -1.69 -16.08
C SER A 122 18.62 -2.52 -16.87
N GLU A 123 19.05 -3.12 -17.99
CA GLU A 123 18.22 -4.04 -18.79
C GLU A 123 17.79 -5.27 -17.98
N PHE A 124 18.72 -5.89 -17.23
CA PHE A 124 18.41 -7.01 -16.33
C PHE A 124 17.38 -6.62 -15.25
N LEU A 125 17.56 -5.45 -14.64
CA LEU A 125 16.66 -4.96 -13.60
C LEU A 125 15.26 -4.66 -14.16
N GLU A 126 15.18 -3.96 -15.29
CA GLU A 126 13.90 -3.65 -15.94
C GLU A 126 13.13 -4.93 -16.27
N GLN A 127 13.80 -5.94 -16.84
CA GLN A 127 13.18 -7.24 -17.12
C GLN A 127 12.73 -7.94 -15.84
N THR A 128 13.55 -7.90 -14.77
CA THR A 128 13.21 -8.52 -13.48
C THR A 128 11.99 -7.85 -12.84
N LEU A 129 11.92 -6.52 -12.84
CA LEU A 129 10.77 -5.78 -12.30
C LEU A 129 9.51 -6.01 -13.14
N TYR A 130 9.64 -6.09 -14.46
CA TYR A 130 8.55 -6.41 -15.38
C TYR A 130 7.99 -7.82 -15.14
N ASP A 131 8.86 -8.84 -15.07
CA ASP A 131 8.50 -10.24 -14.81
C ASP A 131 7.81 -10.45 -13.45
N ASN A 132 8.00 -9.50 -12.53
CA ASN A 132 7.38 -9.48 -11.21
C ASN A 132 6.11 -8.64 -11.13
N ASN A 133 5.68 -8.00 -12.23
CA ASN A 133 4.57 -7.04 -12.22
C ASN A 133 4.76 -5.98 -11.12
N PHE A 134 6.02 -5.57 -10.88
CA PHE A 134 6.43 -4.89 -9.65
C PHE A 134 5.63 -3.62 -9.40
N TYR A 135 5.55 -2.71 -10.37
CA TYR A 135 4.91 -1.41 -10.19
C TYR A 135 3.42 -1.51 -9.84
N ASN A 136 2.70 -2.49 -10.41
CA ASN A 136 1.27 -2.67 -10.11
C ASN A 136 1.07 -3.34 -8.74
N LEU A 137 1.93 -4.29 -8.38
CA LEU A 137 1.88 -4.93 -7.06
C LEU A 137 2.39 -4.01 -5.94
N PHE A 138 3.28 -3.07 -6.25
CA PHE A 138 3.80 -2.12 -5.28
C PHE A 138 2.70 -1.20 -4.77
N GLU A 139 1.91 -0.55 -5.63
CA GLU A 139 0.76 0.29 -5.18
C GLU A 139 -0.21 -0.52 -4.32
N LEU A 140 -0.52 -1.75 -4.74
CA LEU A 140 -1.45 -2.64 -4.04
C LEU A 140 -0.96 -3.04 -2.65
N ASN A 141 0.34 -3.30 -2.48
CA ASN A 141 0.91 -3.68 -1.19
C ASN A 141 1.26 -2.46 -0.33
N LEU A 142 1.59 -1.32 -0.94
CA LEU A 142 1.71 -0.03 -0.28
C LEU A 142 0.39 0.34 0.40
N GLU A 143 -0.75 0.11 -0.25
CA GLU A 143 -2.06 0.29 0.37
C GLU A 143 -2.22 -0.53 1.66
N LYS A 144 -1.92 -1.82 1.62
CA LYS A 144 -1.98 -2.69 2.81
C LYS A 144 -0.99 -2.21 3.88
N GLY A 145 0.20 -1.78 3.44
CA GLY A 145 1.25 -1.22 4.27
C GLY A 145 0.82 0.03 5.00
N ILE A 146 0.18 0.97 4.32
CA ILE A 146 -0.36 2.20 4.91
C ILE A 146 -1.45 1.89 5.94
N ALA A 147 -2.32 0.91 5.65
CA ALA A 147 -3.36 0.50 6.59
C ALA A 147 -2.77 -0.10 7.88
N ALA A 148 -1.73 -0.92 7.76
CA ALA A 148 -1.18 -1.71 8.87
C ALA A 148 0.08 -1.13 9.53
N GLY A 149 0.75 -0.17 8.88
CA GLY A 149 1.98 0.48 9.35
C GLY A 149 3.27 0.04 8.63
N GLY A 150 3.22 -0.99 7.77
CA GLY A 150 4.38 -1.42 7.00
C GLY A 150 4.16 -2.70 6.20
N PHE A 151 5.17 -3.08 5.43
CA PHE A 151 5.26 -4.36 4.71
C PHE A 151 6.72 -4.64 4.36
N ALA A 152 7.06 -5.88 4.03
CA ALA A 152 8.39 -6.21 3.50
C ALA A 152 8.30 -6.81 2.10
N MET A 153 9.40 -6.75 1.38
CA MET A 153 9.61 -7.40 0.10
C MET A 153 10.84 -8.29 0.24
N ARG A 154 10.74 -9.55 -0.18
CA ARG A 154 11.84 -10.51 -0.15
C ARG A 154 12.04 -11.07 -1.56
N PRO A 155 13.14 -10.75 -2.25
CA PRO A 155 13.46 -11.46 -3.47
C PRO A 155 13.84 -12.91 -3.16
N TYR A 156 13.39 -13.81 -4.01
CA TYR A 156 13.64 -15.24 -3.91
C TYR A 156 13.81 -15.84 -5.31
N ILE A 157 14.35 -17.05 -5.37
CA ILE A 157 14.62 -17.75 -6.62
C ILE A 157 13.49 -18.74 -6.91
N ASP A 158 12.99 -18.70 -8.14
CA ASP A 158 12.01 -19.63 -8.69
C ASP A 158 12.48 -20.09 -10.08
N GLY A 159 13.06 -21.30 -10.14
CA GLY A 159 13.79 -21.78 -11.31
C GLY A 159 15.01 -20.90 -11.61
N ASP A 160 15.15 -20.46 -12.86
CA ASP A 160 16.16 -19.49 -13.30
C ASP A 160 15.60 -18.04 -13.32
N LYS A 161 14.68 -17.70 -12.41
CA LYS A 161 14.11 -16.35 -12.29
C LYS A 161 14.13 -15.84 -10.86
N ILE A 162 14.35 -14.53 -10.71
CA ILE A 162 14.16 -13.84 -9.44
C ILE A 162 12.71 -13.36 -9.34
N LYS A 163 12.05 -13.73 -8.25
CA LYS A 163 10.68 -13.34 -7.92
C LYS A 163 10.65 -12.54 -6.62
N ILE A 164 9.63 -11.71 -6.43
CA ILE A 164 9.46 -10.86 -5.24
C ILE A 164 8.27 -11.36 -4.42
N SER A 165 8.55 -11.81 -3.20
CA SER A 165 7.53 -12.14 -2.21
C SER A 165 7.13 -10.88 -1.44
N TRP A 166 5.82 -10.67 -1.28
CA TRP A 166 5.26 -9.53 -0.55
C TRP A 166 4.78 -9.98 0.82
N ILE A 167 5.43 -9.48 1.87
CA ILE A 167 5.18 -9.86 3.26
C ILE A 167 4.38 -8.77 3.95
N ARG A 168 3.20 -9.11 4.47
CA ARG A 168 2.39 -8.16 5.22
C ARG A 168 2.96 -7.91 6.62
N ALA A 169 2.55 -6.79 7.25
CA ALA A 169 2.95 -6.46 8.62
C ALA A 169 2.66 -7.56 9.65
N ASP A 170 1.57 -8.34 9.51
CA ASP A 170 1.21 -9.44 10.43
C ASP A 170 2.08 -10.70 10.24
N GLN A 171 2.89 -10.72 9.18
CA GLN A 171 3.77 -11.83 8.82
C GLN A 171 5.25 -11.51 9.06
N PHE A 172 5.61 -10.24 9.28
CA PHE A 172 7.00 -9.81 9.45
C PHE A 172 7.33 -9.58 10.92
N TYR A 173 8.40 -10.22 11.40
CA TYR A 173 8.84 -10.19 12.79
C TYR A 173 10.30 -9.74 12.88
N PRO A 174 10.58 -8.47 13.24
CA PRO A 174 11.96 -8.01 13.38
C PRO A 174 12.63 -8.74 14.55
N LEU A 175 13.82 -9.28 14.32
CA LEU A 175 14.65 -9.95 15.34
C LEU A 175 15.71 -8.99 15.86
N ARG A 176 16.33 -8.25 14.95
CA ARG A 176 17.32 -7.23 15.24
C ARG A 176 17.04 -5.99 14.41
N SER A 177 16.94 -4.87 15.11
CA SER A 177 16.73 -3.56 14.52
C SER A 177 17.61 -2.52 15.20
N ASN A 178 18.02 -1.52 14.44
CA ASN A 178 18.54 -0.26 14.96
C ASN A 178 17.52 0.86 14.70
N THR A 179 17.86 2.11 15.05
CA THR A 179 16.96 3.27 14.91
C THR A 179 16.42 3.47 13.48
N ASN A 180 17.13 2.99 12.47
CA ASN A 180 16.82 3.27 11.06
C ASN A 180 16.43 2.03 10.25
N GLU A 181 16.84 0.83 10.65
CA GLU A 181 16.83 -0.38 9.82
C GLU A 181 16.57 -1.67 10.62
N VAL A 182 15.93 -2.63 9.96
CA VAL A 182 15.78 -4.01 10.43
C VAL A 182 16.78 -4.86 9.68
N SER A 183 17.75 -5.43 10.38
CA SER A 183 18.83 -6.23 9.76
C SER A 183 18.53 -7.73 9.77
N GLU A 184 17.67 -8.17 10.69
CA GLU A 184 17.30 -9.58 10.89
C GLU A 184 15.80 -9.67 11.12
N CYS A 185 15.16 -10.66 10.52
CA CYS A 185 13.71 -10.84 10.64
C CYS A 185 13.30 -12.32 10.63
N ALA A 186 12.12 -12.62 11.14
CA ALA A 186 11.39 -13.84 10.88
C ALA A 186 10.16 -13.53 10.02
N ILE A 187 9.92 -14.35 9.02
CA ILE A 187 8.78 -14.26 8.12
C ILE A 187 7.87 -15.46 8.40
N ALA A 188 6.61 -15.18 8.74
CA ALA A 188 5.61 -16.19 9.04
C ALA A 188 4.63 -16.39 7.88
N THR A 189 4.61 -17.61 7.35
CA THR A 189 3.67 -18.02 6.31
C THR A 189 2.72 -19.06 6.87
N LYS A 190 1.41 -18.77 6.82
CA LYS A 190 0.37 -19.69 7.29
C LYS A 190 -0.28 -20.41 6.11
N SER A 191 -0.45 -21.71 6.23
CA SER A 191 -1.19 -22.55 5.28
C SER A 191 -2.16 -23.47 6.02
N ILE A 192 -3.18 -23.95 5.30
CA ILE A 192 -4.21 -24.84 5.84
C ILE A 192 -4.24 -26.09 4.97
N GLN A 193 -4.21 -27.26 5.59
CA GLN A 193 -4.53 -28.51 4.91
C GLN A 193 -5.66 -29.24 5.64
N THR A 194 -6.58 -29.79 4.86
CA THR A 194 -7.66 -30.62 5.38
C THR A 194 -7.26 -32.08 5.28
N GLU A 195 -7.11 -32.75 6.42
CA GLU A 195 -6.83 -34.18 6.51
C GLU A 195 -8.07 -34.86 7.10
N GLY A 196 -8.84 -35.57 6.26
CA GLY A 196 -10.15 -36.10 6.66
C GLY A 196 -11.15 -34.99 6.96
N ASP A 197 -11.72 -34.99 8.17
CA ASP A 197 -12.68 -33.97 8.64
C ASP A 197 -12.03 -32.86 9.49
N THR A 198 -10.69 -32.86 9.61
CA THR A 198 -9.96 -31.90 10.46
C THR A 198 -9.11 -30.97 9.62
N ASN A 199 -9.20 -29.67 9.90
CA ASN A 199 -8.30 -28.67 9.34
C ASN A 199 -7.06 -28.54 10.21
N TYR A 200 -5.90 -28.79 9.62
CA TYR A 200 -4.61 -28.50 10.23
C TYR A 200 -4.05 -27.19 9.70
N TYR A 201 -3.60 -26.36 10.64
CA TYR A 201 -2.99 -25.07 10.41
C TYR A 201 -1.49 -25.23 10.54
N TYR A 202 -0.78 -24.88 9.47
CA TYR A 202 0.67 -24.93 9.43
C TYR A 202 1.22 -23.51 9.44
N THR A 203 2.28 -23.29 10.22
CA THR A 203 3.03 -22.03 10.24
C THR A 203 4.48 -22.31 9.91
N LEU A 204 4.93 -21.84 8.75
CA LEU A 204 6.34 -21.82 8.37
C LEU A 204 6.96 -20.52 8.88
N LEU A 205 7.98 -20.62 9.72
CA LEU A 205 8.82 -19.51 10.16
C LEU A 205 10.14 -19.59 9.39
N GLU A 206 10.42 -18.56 8.61
CA GLU A 206 11.71 -18.37 7.95
C GLU A 206 12.49 -17.27 8.68
N PHE A 207 13.61 -17.60 9.28
CA PHE A 207 14.49 -16.67 9.99
C PHE A 207 15.62 -16.23 9.07
N HIS A 208 15.87 -14.93 9.04
CA HIS A 208 16.96 -14.25 8.34
C HIS A 208 17.86 -13.62 9.40
N GLU A 209 19.04 -14.19 9.62
CA GLU A 209 19.94 -13.83 10.72
C GLU A 209 21.38 -13.62 10.23
N TRP A 210 22.15 -12.76 10.90
CA TRP A 210 23.59 -12.64 10.68
C TRP A 210 24.35 -13.42 11.75
N GLN A 211 25.21 -14.35 11.34
CA GLN A 211 26.06 -15.16 12.21
C GLN A 211 27.50 -15.11 11.70
N ASP A 212 28.40 -14.50 12.48
CA ASP A 212 29.84 -14.40 12.16
C ASP A 212 30.11 -13.94 10.71
N GLU A 213 29.50 -12.81 10.31
CA GLU A 213 29.57 -12.20 8.96
C GLU A 213 28.91 -13.02 7.83
N LYS A 214 28.27 -14.14 8.15
CA LYS A 214 27.48 -14.93 7.21
C LYS A 214 26.00 -14.67 7.40
N TYR A 215 25.27 -14.65 6.30
CA TYR A 215 23.82 -14.54 6.32
C TYR A 215 23.20 -15.94 6.35
N VAL A 216 22.44 -16.24 7.40
CA VAL A 216 21.85 -17.55 7.64
C VAL A 216 20.34 -17.46 7.51
N ILE A 217 19.78 -18.23 6.57
CA ILE A 217 18.35 -18.43 6.41
C ILE A 217 18.00 -19.79 7.01
N SER A 218 17.14 -19.83 8.04
CA SER A 218 16.68 -21.08 8.65
C SER A 218 15.16 -21.22 8.63
N ASN A 219 14.66 -22.43 8.40
CA ASN A 219 13.24 -22.71 8.22
C ASN A 219 12.73 -23.66 9.29
N GLU A 220 11.63 -23.29 9.95
CA GLU A 220 10.95 -24.12 10.95
C GLU A 220 9.46 -24.23 10.61
N LEU A 221 8.92 -25.46 10.66
CA LEU A 221 7.50 -25.71 10.41
C LEU A 221 6.79 -26.11 11.70
N TYR A 222 5.63 -25.50 11.93
CA TYR A 222 4.76 -25.79 13.07
C TYR A 222 3.39 -26.27 12.59
N LYS A 223 2.79 -27.23 13.32
CA LYS A 223 1.45 -27.79 13.03
C LYS A 223 0.54 -27.63 14.26
N SER A 224 -0.69 -27.21 13.99
CA SER A 224 -1.77 -27.07 14.99
C SER A 224 -3.10 -27.52 14.40
N ASP A 225 -3.99 -28.06 15.23
CA ASP A 225 -5.41 -28.31 14.89
C ASP A 225 -6.30 -27.10 15.25
N ASN A 226 -5.73 -26.05 15.82
CA ASN A 226 -6.40 -24.81 16.22
C ASN A 226 -5.81 -23.60 15.48
N SER A 227 -6.66 -22.85 14.78
CA SER A 227 -6.26 -21.67 13.98
C SER A 227 -5.61 -20.55 14.78
N ASN A 228 -5.83 -20.51 16.10
CA ASN A 228 -5.33 -19.46 16.98
C ASN A 228 -4.03 -19.83 17.70
N VAL A 229 -3.52 -21.04 17.49
CA VAL A 229 -2.33 -21.58 18.16
C VAL A 229 -1.32 -21.98 17.07
N VAL A 230 -0.06 -21.58 17.22
CA VAL A 230 1.00 -21.97 16.28
C VAL A 230 1.29 -23.47 16.38
N GLY A 231 1.35 -23.99 17.60
CA GLY A 231 1.39 -25.41 17.90
C GLY A 231 2.80 -25.96 17.98
N LYS A 232 2.96 -27.23 17.55
CA LYS A 232 4.19 -27.99 17.75
C LYS A 232 5.04 -27.99 16.49
N GLN A 233 6.35 -27.86 16.68
CA GLN A 233 7.31 -27.99 15.60
C GLN A 233 7.26 -29.41 14.99
N VAL A 234 7.25 -29.47 13.66
CA VAL A 234 7.22 -30.70 12.86
C VAL A 234 8.27 -30.62 11.73
N PRO A 235 8.74 -31.75 11.17
CA PRO A 235 9.69 -31.74 10.07
C PRO A 235 9.18 -30.98 8.83
N LEU A 236 10.06 -30.21 8.18
CA LEU A 236 9.72 -29.47 6.95
C LEU A 236 9.19 -30.40 5.85
N SER A 237 9.72 -31.62 5.78
CA SER A 237 9.38 -32.61 4.75
C SER A 237 7.90 -33.01 4.70
N ILE A 238 7.10 -32.69 5.73
CA ILE A 238 5.65 -32.90 5.72
C ILE A 238 4.97 -32.06 4.64
N LEU A 239 5.42 -30.81 4.45
CA LEU A 239 4.84 -29.88 3.47
C LEU A 239 5.82 -29.45 2.38
N TYR A 240 7.09 -29.36 2.72
CA TYR A 240 8.14 -28.78 1.90
C TYR A 240 9.34 -29.74 1.83
N PRO A 241 9.21 -30.85 1.07
CA PRO A 241 10.27 -31.87 0.98
C PRO A 241 11.57 -31.33 0.38
N ASP A 242 11.48 -30.34 -0.49
CA ASP A 242 12.62 -29.77 -1.21
C ASP A 242 13.15 -28.47 -0.59
N LEU A 243 12.61 -28.05 0.57
CA LEU A 243 13.06 -26.84 1.26
C LEU A 243 14.16 -27.17 2.26
N ALA A 244 15.33 -26.57 2.07
CA ALA A 244 16.44 -26.69 3.01
C ALA A 244 16.10 -26.13 4.40
N GLU A 245 16.48 -26.87 5.45
CA GLU A 245 16.34 -26.42 6.85
C GLU A 245 17.21 -25.19 7.15
N THR A 246 18.40 -25.11 6.56
CA THR A 246 19.31 -23.98 6.75
C THR A 246 20.13 -23.75 5.48
N VAL A 247 20.29 -22.48 5.12
CA VAL A 247 21.10 -21.99 4.00
C VAL A 247 22.02 -20.90 4.54
N THR A 248 23.30 -20.99 4.22
CA THR A 248 24.30 -19.99 4.62
C THR A 248 24.86 -19.33 3.37
N LEU A 249 24.80 -18.01 3.33
CA LEU A 249 25.28 -17.18 2.24
C LEU A 249 26.43 -16.32 2.77
N GLU A 250 27.54 -16.30 2.03
CA GLU A 250 28.74 -15.54 2.37
C GLU A 250 28.90 -14.35 1.42
N GLY A 251 29.38 -13.22 1.93
CA GLY A 251 29.68 -12.04 1.10
C GLY A 251 28.52 -11.06 0.86
N LEU A 252 27.33 -11.33 1.42
CA LEU A 252 26.23 -10.36 1.44
C LEU A 252 26.64 -9.10 2.21
N GLN A 253 26.35 -7.93 1.64
CA GLN A 253 26.51 -6.63 2.29
C GLN A 253 25.25 -6.20 3.02
N ARG A 254 24.09 -6.75 2.65
CA ARG A 254 22.81 -6.41 3.28
C ARG A 254 21.81 -7.57 3.27
N PRO A 255 20.72 -7.47 4.05
CA PRO A 255 19.74 -8.54 4.13
C PRO A 255 19.02 -8.78 2.80
N LEU A 256 18.60 -10.03 2.56
CA LEU A 256 17.80 -10.42 1.39
C LEU A 256 16.30 -10.08 1.55
N PHE A 257 16.02 -8.92 2.14
CA PHE A 257 14.70 -8.31 2.20
C PHE A 257 14.82 -6.78 2.25
N ALA A 258 13.71 -6.10 1.96
CA ALA A 258 13.56 -4.67 2.14
C ALA A 258 12.29 -4.41 2.94
N TYR A 259 12.36 -3.57 3.98
CA TYR A 259 11.23 -3.31 4.87
C TYR A 259 10.74 -1.87 4.72
N PHE A 260 9.49 -1.72 4.30
CA PHE A 260 8.78 -0.44 4.30
C PHE A 260 8.07 -0.25 5.64
N ARG A 261 8.28 0.92 6.25
CA ARG A 261 7.46 1.42 7.36
C ARG A 261 6.88 2.78 6.99
N THR A 262 5.70 3.07 7.52
CA THR A 262 5.09 4.40 7.37
C THR A 262 5.99 5.49 7.97
N PRO A 263 5.97 6.71 7.39
CA PRO A 263 6.76 7.82 7.91
C PRO A 263 6.28 8.25 9.30
N GLY A 264 7.22 8.81 10.08
CA GLY A 264 6.98 9.22 11.46
C GLY A 264 7.40 8.18 12.50
N ALA A 265 7.16 8.51 13.77
CA ALA A 265 7.45 7.63 14.90
C ALA A 265 6.25 6.75 15.25
N ASN A 266 6.50 5.53 15.70
CA ASN A 266 5.48 4.68 16.29
C ASN A 266 5.17 5.17 17.71
N ASN A 267 4.11 5.95 17.88
CA ASN A 267 3.70 6.48 19.18
C ASN A 267 3.02 5.45 20.10
N LYS A 268 2.72 4.24 19.61
CA LYS A 268 2.17 3.15 20.44
C LYS A 268 3.27 2.36 21.14
N SER A 269 4.42 2.25 20.49
CA SER A 269 5.64 1.70 21.05
C SER A 269 6.84 2.45 20.49
N LEU A 270 7.39 3.38 21.28
CA LEU A 270 8.44 4.31 20.84
C LEU A 270 9.73 3.62 20.39
N GLU A 271 10.03 2.45 20.97
CA GLU A 271 11.21 1.63 20.62
C GLU A 271 10.90 0.59 19.53
N SER A 272 9.67 0.52 19.03
CA SER A 272 9.29 -0.47 18.01
C SER A 272 9.85 -0.07 16.64
N PRO A 273 10.53 -0.98 15.92
CA PRO A 273 10.96 -0.74 14.55
C PRO A 273 9.80 -0.80 13.55
N LEU A 274 8.61 -1.26 13.97
CA LEU A 274 7.42 -1.33 13.13
C LEU A 274 6.75 0.03 13.02
N GLY A 275 6.21 0.35 11.85
CA GLY A 275 5.46 1.58 11.65
C GLY A 275 4.04 1.57 12.25
N ALA A 276 3.42 2.74 12.25
CA ALA A 276 2.03 2.95 12.67
C ALA A 276 1.13 3.10 11.43
N GLY A 277 0.06 2.31 11.36
CA GLY A 277 -0.95 2.40 10.32
C GLY A 277 -1.94 3.54 10.58
N ILE A 278 -2.82 3.78 9.61
CA ILE A 278 -3.88 4.82 9.69
C ILE A 278 -4.69 4.70 10.98
N VAL A 279 -5.13 3.49 11.31
CA VAL A 279 -6.10 3.23 12.40
C VAL A 279 -5.49 3.54 13.77
N ASP A 280 -4.18 3.36 13.93
CA ASP A 280 -3.51 3.52 15.23
C ASP A 280 -3.73 4.91 15.83
N ASN A 281 -3.71 5.94 14.99
CA ASN A 281 -3.85 7.33 15.42
C ASN A 281 -5.23 7.93 15.15
N SER A 282 -6.11 7.19 14.48
CA SER A 282 -7.44 7.67 14.07
C SER A 282 -8.59 6.79 14.52
N LYS A 283 -8.34 5.82 15.42
CA LYS A 283 -9.36 4.88 15.90
C LYS A 283 -10.62 5.57 16.43
N GLU A 284 -10.46 6.56 17.31
CA GLU A 284 -11.58 7.24 17.96
C GLU A 284 -12.47 7.98 16.94
N ILE A 285 -11.86 8.65 15.96
CA ILE A 285 -12.62 9.36 14.92
C ILE A 285 -13.27 8.35 13.96
N LEU A 286 -12.61 7.25 13.62
CA LEU A 286 -13.18 6.17 12.82
C LEU A 286 -14.40 5.54 13.50
N ASP A 287 -14.31 5.26 14.79
CA ASP A 287 -15.41 4.72 15.60
C ASP A 287 -16.58 5.71 15.65
N THR A 288 -16.29 7.01 15.79
CA THR A 288 -17.30 8.06 15.80
C THR A 288 -17.99 8.21 14.45
N ILE A 289 -17.25 8.18 13.34
CA ILE A 289 -17.81 8.18 11.98
C ILE A 289 -18.73 6.98 11.78
N ASN A 290 -18.26 5.78 12.11
CA ASN A 290 -19.00 4.54 11.91
C ASN A 290 -20.27 4.51 12.77
N THR A 291 -20.17 4.92 14.04
CA THR A 291 -21.32 4.97 14.95
C THR A 291 -22.35 6.00 14.49
N THR A 292 -21.91 7.17 14.03
CA THR A 292 -22.80 8.24 13.53
C THR A 292 -23.53 7.78 12.26
N HIS A 293 -22.82 7.12 11.35
CA HIS A 293 -23.42 6.55 10.14
C HIS A 293 -24.42 5.44 10.47
N ASP A 294 -24.10 4.55 11.42
CA ASP A 294 -25.03 3.51 11.86
C ASP A 294 -26.31 4.07 12.49
N GLN A 295 -26.18 5.09 13.34
CA GLN A 295 -27.32 5.81 13.90
C GLN A 295 -28.19 6.44 12.81
N PHE A 296 -27.56 7.05 11.80
CA PHE A 296 -28.28 7.63 10.67
C PHE A 296 -29.04 6.58 9.85
N ALA A 297 -28.40 5.45 9.54
CA ALA A 297 -29.04 4.33 8.85
C ALA A 297 -30.23 3.78 9.65
N TRP A 298 -30.07 3.66 10.97
CA TRP A 298 -31.15 3.22 11.85
C TRP A 298 -32.29 4.23 11.94
N GLU A 299 -32.00 5.52 11.92
CA GLU A 299 -33.03 6.56 11.89
C GLU A 299 -33.83 6.55 10.59
N ILE A 300 -33.19 6.28 9.45
CA ILE A 300 -33.91 6.07 8.18
C ILE A 300 -34.82 4.85 8.27
N GLN A 301 -34.33 3.75 8.84
CA GLN A 301 -35.11 2.52 9.01
C GLN A 301 -36.31 2.72 9.94
N LEU A 302 -36.14 3.45 11.05
CA LEU A 302 -37.22 3.74 12.00
C LEU A 302 -38.15 4.87 11.53
N GLY A 303 -37.62 5.82 10.77
CA GLY A 303 -38.31 7.00 10.24
C GLY A 303 -39.24 6.70 9.06
N GLN A 304 -39.42 5.43 8.70
CA GLN A 304 -40.45 4.99 7.78
C GLN A 304 -41.82 5.48 8.25
N ARG A 305 -42.66 5.89 7.29
CA ARG A 305 -43.95 6.53 7.57
C ARG A 305 -44.83 5.62 8.42
N ARG A 306 -45.32 6.14 9.55
CA ARG A 306 -46.25 5.43 10.44
C ARG A 306 -47.52 6.24 10.63
N VAL A 307 -48.63 5.61 10.30
CA VAL A 307 -49.99 6.12 10.43
C VAL A 307 -50.69 5.29 11.49
N VAL A 308 -51.12 5.94 12.56
CA VAL A 308 -51.96 5.31 13.57
C VAL A 308 -53.39 5.27 13.07
N VAL A 309 -53.99 4.09 13.07
CA VAL A 309 -55.40 3.87 12.74
C VAL A 309 -56.07 3.12 13.89
N PRO A 310 -57.38 3.34 14.14
CA PRO A 310 -58.13 2.49 15.05
C PRO A 310 -58.01 1.03 14.64
N ALA A 311 -57.80 0.13 15.61
CA ALA A 311 -57.65 -1.31 15.33
C ALA A 311 -58.87 -1.91 14.58
N GLU A 312 -60.04 -1.27 14.68
CA GLU A 312 -61.26 -1.61 13.96
C GLU A 312 -61.12 -1.48 12.44
N PHE A 313 -60.27 -0.55 11.95
CA PHE A 313 -60.06 -0.30 10.52
C PHE A 313 -59.10 -1.31 9.88
N LEU A 314 -58.43 -2.14 10.70
CA LEU A 314 -57.52 -3.20 10.26
C LEU A 314 -58.18 -4.59 10.28
N LYS A 315 -59.47 -4.69 10.63
CA LYS A 315 -60.21 -5.95 10.60
C LYS A 315 -60.54 -6.32 9.16
N THR A 316 -60.24 -7.55 8.76
CA THR A 316 -60.57 -8.12 7.45
C THR A 316 -61.61 -9.22 7.60
N ASP A 317 -62.62 -9.25 6.72
CA ASP A 317 -63.64 -10.31 6.62
C ASP A 317 -63.97 -10.62 5.15
N GLU A 318 -64.86 -11.59 4.88
CA GLU A 318 -65.25 -11.98 3.51
C GLU A 318 -65.94 -10.86 2.71
N ALA A 319 -66.51 -9.84 3.38
CA ALA A 319 -67.15 -8.68 2.74
C ALA A 319 -66.20 -7.47 2.61
N HIS A 320 -65.12 -7.44 3.38
CA HIS A 320 -64.12 -6.37 3.45
C HIS A 320 -62.72 -6.97 3.23
N PRO A 321 -62.31 -7.17 1.96
CA PRO A 321 -60.95 -7.61 1.66
C PRO A 321 -59.94 -6.57 2.15
N PRO A 322 -58.69 -6.98 2.46
CA PRO A 322 -57.64 -6.03 2.82
C PRO A 322 -57.51 -4.95 1.73
N MET A 323 -57.90 -3.72 2.06
CA MET A 323 -57.89 -2.56 1.14
C MET A 323 -56.47 -2.04 0.86
N PHE A 324 -55.46 -2.61 1.51
CA PHE A 324 -54.05 -2.23 1.39
C PHE A 324 -53.18 -3.48 1.22
N GLY A 325 -52.08 -3.34 0.47
CA GLY A 325 -51.15 -4.45 0.26
C GLY A 325 -50.52 -4.93 1.57
N THR A 326 -50.42 -6.24 1.73
CA THR A 326 -49.78 -6.89 2.90
C THR A 326 -48.31 -6.52 3.08
N ASP A 327 -47.71 -5.94 2.04
CA ASP A 327 -46.29 -5.54 2.00
C ASP A 327 -46.06 -4.10 2.49
N GLN A 328 -47.10 -3.39 2.95
CA GLN A 328 -46.99 -2.01 3.43
C GLN A 328 -46.89 -1.94 4.97
N ASN A 329 -45.76 -1.40 5.46
CA ASN A 329 -45.43 -1.26 6.88
C ASN A 329 -45.96 0.04 7.54
N VAL A 330 -47.03 0.61 6.98
CA VAL A 330 -47.46 1.99 7.25
C VAL A 330 -48.30 2.11 8.54
N PHE A 331 -48.93 1.04 9.04
CA PHE A 331 -49.99 1.17 10.04
C PHE A 331 -49.66 0.55 11.41
N ALA A 332 -49.99 1.28 12.48
CA ALA A 332 -49.97 0.77 13.86
C ALA A 332 -51.37 0.89 14.48
N GLY A 333 -52.00 -0.24 14.79
CA GLY A 333 -53.30 -0.28 15.44
C GLY A 333 -53.21 0.07 16.93
N VAL A 334 -54.05 1.01 17.38
CA VAL A 334 -54.15 1.37 18.80
C VAL A 334 -55.52 0.95 19.35
N TYR A 335 -55.52 0.26 20.49
CA TYR A 335 -56.72 -0.15 21.21
C TYR A 335 -57.16 0.93 22.20
N GLY A 336 -58.47 1.15 22.35
CA GLY A 336 -59.03 2.10 23.33
C GLY A 336 -59.05 3.57 22.90
N ALA A 337 -58.88 3.84 21.61
CA ALA A 337 -58.86 5.18 21.04
C ALA A 337 -60.20 5.50 20.34
N GLU A 338 -61.29 5.58 21.09
CA GLU A 338 -62.66 5.79 20.56
C GLU A 338 -62.86 7.13 19.82
N ASN A 339 -61.86 8.04 19.83
CA ASN A 339 -61.91 9.36 19.17
C ASN A 339 -60.61 9.76 18.45
N ILE A 340 -59.68 8.84 18.17
CA ILE A 340 -58.46 9.18 17.42
C ILE A 340 -58.66 8.79 15.96
N GLY A 341 -58.88 9.79 15.10
CA GLY A 341 -58.87 9.60 13.64
C GLY A 341 -57.50 9.16 13.11
N VAL A 342 -57.39 8.99 11.79
CA VAL A 342 -56.12 8.64 11.13
C VAL A 342 -55.07 9.71 11.43
N LYS A 343 -54.02 9.36 12.19
CA LYS A 343 -52.96 10.32 12.58
C LYS A 343 -51.60 9.86 12.10
N ASP A 344 -50.95 10.70 11.30
CA ASP A 344 -49.54 10.53 10.95
C ASP A 344 -48.67 10.90 12.18
N ILE A 345 -47.83 9.95 12.61
CA ILE A 345 -46.90 10.13 13.74
C ILE A 345 -45.45 10.11 13.28
N THR A 346 -45.22 10.26 11.97
CA THR A 346 -43.88 10.24 11.39
C THR A 346 -43.11 11.47 11.85
N THR A 347 -41.93 11.25 12.42
CA THR A 347 -41.00 12.32 12.78
C THR A 347 -40.06 12.57 11.60
N PRO A 348 -39.74 13.84 11.25
CA PRO A 348 -38.76 14.09 10.20
C PRO A 348 -37.40 13.50 10.58
N ILE A 349 -36.79 12.79 9.63
CA ILE A 349 -35.44 12.24 9.75
C ILE A 349 -34.45 13.40 9.79
N ARG A 350 -33.50 13.40 10.74
CA ARG A 350 -32.46 14.43 10.94
C ARG A 350 -31.33 14.38 9.90
N THR A 351 -31.72 14.23 8.64
CA THR A 351 -30.80 13.99 7.51
C THR A 351 -29.72 15.06 7.38
N VAL A 352 -30.07 16.34 7.55
CA VAL A 352 -29.11 17.44 7.44
C VAL A 352 -28.08 17.36 8.57
N GLN A 353 -28.54 17.17 9.81
CA GLN A 353 -27.66 17.09 10.98
C GLN A 353 -26.68 15.92 10.90
N TYR A 354 -27.13 14.74 10.46
CA TYR A 354 -26.20 13.60 10.28
C TYR A 354 -25.24 13.80 9.13
N LYS A 355 -25.69 14.35 7.99
CA LYS A 355 -24.80 14.62 6.85
C LYS A 355 -23.72 15.63 7.24
N ASP A 356 -24.10 16.70 7.94
CA ASP A 356 -23.16 17.72 8.40
C ASP A 356 -22.18 17.15 9.44
N ALA A 357 -22.68 16.34 10.39
CA ALA A 357 -21.84 15.66 11.37
C ALA A 357 -20.84 14.70 10.72
N ILE A 358 -21.29 13.81 9.82
CA ILE A 358 -20.41 12.86 9.11
C ILE A 358 -19.39 13.62 8.26
N SER A 359 -19.81 14.67 7.54
CA SER A 359 -18.90 15.50 6.74
C SER A 359 -17.83 16.17 7.60
N HIS A 360 -18.21 16.71 8.76
CA HIS A 360 -17.26 17.29 9.70
C HIS A 360 -16.26 16.27 10.23
N LEU A 361 -16.73 15.09 10.66
CA LEU A 361 -15.87 14.02 11.17
C LEU A 361 -14.90 13.48 10.11
N ILE A 362 -15.35 13.35 8.85
CA ILE A 362 -14.47 12.95 7.74
C ILE A 362 -13.38 14.00 7.52
N LYS A 363 -13.69 15.29 7.61
CA LYS A 363 -12.70 16.37 7.49
C LYS A 363 -11.66 16.34 8.61
N GLU A 364 -12.06 16.06 9.83
CA GLU A 364 -11.13 15.85 10.95
C GLU A 364 -10.24 14.62 10.71
N PHE A 365 -10.83 13.53 10.23
CA PHE A 365 -10.10 12.33 9.87
C PHE A 365 -9.08 12.57 8.75
N GLU A 366 -9.43 13.31 7.69
CA GLU A 366 -8.51 13.70 6.61
C GLU A 366 -7.27 14.38 7.17
N VAL A 367 -7.44 15.36 8.07
CA VAL A 367 -6.32 16.07 8.71
C VAL A 367 -5.45 15.10 9.54
N GLN A 368 -6.06 14.17 10.29
CA GLN A 368 -5.30 13.19 11.09
C GLN A 368 -4.46 12.23 10.25
N VAL A 369 -4.91 11.89 9.04
CA VAL A 369 -4.16 11.01 8.12
C VAL A 369 -3.25 11.77 7.16
N GLY A 370 -3.12 13.09 7.34
CA GLY A 370 -2.25 13.94 6.52
C GLY A 370 -2.81 14.25 5.13
N LEU A 371 -4.12 14.14 4.93
CA LEU A 371 -4.82 14.59 3.74
C LEU A 371 -5.34 16.01 3.94
N SER A 372 -5.36 16.78 2.85
CA SER A 372 -6.05 18.06 2.82
C SER A 372 -7.56 17.89 2.93
N VAL A 373 -8.21 18.85 3.59
CA VAL A 373 -9.66 18.84 3.82
C VAL A 373 -10.43 18.79 2.49
N GLY A 374 -11.37 17.86 2.37
CA GLY A 374 -12.15 17.60 1.16
C GLY A 374 -11.55 16.56 0.21
N SER A 375 -10.42 15.93 0.55
CA SER A 375 -9.76 14.91 -0.29
C SER A 375 -10.55 13.60 -0.45
N MET A 376 -11.45 13.30 0.49
CA MET A 376 -12.30 12.09 0.53
C MET A 376 -13.78 12.40 0.27
N ASN A 377 -14.20 13.67 0.32
CA ASN A 377 -15.58 14.06 0.07
C ASN A 377 -15.85 14.24 -1.43
N TYR A 378 -16.81 13.46 -1.96
CA TYR A 378 -17.38 13.60 -3.31
C TYR A 378 -18.48 14.66 -3.39
N ALA A 379 -18.45 15.69 -2.52
CA ALA A 379 -19.40 16.78 -2.66
C ALA A 379 -18.99 17.61 -3.88
N ASP A 380 -19.98 17.93 -4.73
CA ASP A 380 -19.88 18.73 -5.95
C ASP A 380 -19.56 20.19 -5.59
N ASP A 381 -18.37 20.39 -5.02
CA ASP A 381 -17.79 21.68 -4.71
C ASP A 381 -17.23 22.16 -6.06
N GLY A 382 -18.03 23.00 -6.73
CA GLY A 382 -17.92 23.33 -8.15
C GLY A 382 -16.51 23.59 -8.67
N ILE A 383 -16.33 23.44 -9.99
CA ILE A 383 -15.06 23.54 -10.74
C ILE A 383 -14.04 24.46 -10.04
N LYS A 384 -13.16 23.86 -9.23
CA LYS A 384 -12.06 24.57 -8.57
C LYS A 384 -10.97 24.81 -9.59
N THR A 385 -10.41 26.01 -9.60
CA THR A 385 -9.29 26.33 -10.49
C THR A 385 -8.03 25.57 -10.05
N ALA A 386 -7.16 25.18 -11.00
CA ALA A 386 -5.99 24.33 -10.73
C ALA A 386 -5.09 24.89 -9.59
N THR A 387 -4.93 26.21 -9.52
CA THR A 387 -4.15 26.89 -8.50
C THR A 387 -4.76 26.79 -7.09
N GLU A 388 -6.08 26.75 -6.97
CA GLU A 388 -6.78 26.51 -5.69
C GLU A 388 -6.64 25.04 -5.25
N ILE A 389 -6.60 24.11 -6.20
CA ILE A 389 -6.37 22.68 -5.92
C ILE A 389 -4.95 22.47 -5.39
N VAL A 390 -3.94 23.12 -5.99
CA VAL A 390 -2.53 23.02 -5.55
C VAL A 390 -2.32 23.71 -4.19
N SER A 391 -2.92 24.88 -3.97
CA SER A 391 -2.78 25.61 -2.70
C SER A 391 -3.49 24.93 -1.53
N ASN A 392 -4.67 24.32 -1.77
CA ASN A 392 -5.39 23.57 -0.75
C ASN A 392 -4.73 22.22 -0.43
N ASN A 393 -3.93 21.65 -1.35
CA ASN A 393 -3.31 20.33 -1.19
C ASN A 393 -1.92 20.33 -0.50
N SER A 394 -1.52 21.42 0.16
CA SER A 394 -0.19 21.49 0.81
C SER A 394 0.05 20.41 1.86
N MET A 395 -0.96 20.06 2.68
CA MET A 395 -0.83 18.97 3.66
C MET A 395 -0.65 17.61 2.97
N THR A 396 -1.48 17.32 1.96
CA THR A 396 -1.34 16.11 1.14
C THR A 396 0.05 16.02 0.50
N TYR A 397 0.62 17.14 0.04
CA TYR A 397 1.96 17.18 -0.54
C TYR A 397 3.05 16.84 0.48
N GLN A 398 3.00 17.43 1.69
CA GLN A 398 3.96 17.14 2.75
C GLN A 398 3.91 15.68 3.18
N THR A 399 2.70 15.13 3.33
CA THR A 399 2.49 13.72 3.62
C THR A 399 3.04 12.85 2.50
N ARG A 400 2.68 13.12 1.24
CA ARG A 400 3.22 12.40 0.07
C ARG A 400 4.74 12.41 0.06
N SER A 401 5.37 13.57 0.23
CA SER A 401 6.83 13.70 0.25
C SER A 401 7.47 12.84 1.34
N SER A 402 6.89 12.80 2.54
CA SER A 402 7.38 11.95 3.64
C SER A 402 7.26 10.46 3.31
N TYR A 403 6.19 10.05 2.63
CA TYR A 403 6.02 8.69 2.14
C TYR A 403 7.00 8.35 1.01
N LEU A 404 7.23 9.27 0.07
CA LEU A 404 8.16 9.08 -1.03
C LEU A 404 9.58 8.80 -0.53
N THR A 405 10.06 9.51 0.50
CA THR A 405 11.36 9.20 1.11
C THR A 405 11.46 7.75 1.61
N MET A 406 10.38 7.22 2.20
CA MET A 406 10.35 5.82 2.66
C MET A 406 10.21 4.82 1.50
N VAL A 407 9.49 5.20 0.45
CA VAL A 407 9.35 4.41 -0.78
C VAL A 407 10.67 4.34 -1.55
N GLU A 408 11.37 5.47 -1.71
CA GLU A 408 12.72 5.53 -2.32
C GLU A 408 13.68 4.60 -1.60
N LYS A 409 13.72 4.70 -0.27
CA LYS A 409 14.56 3.84 0.57
C LYS A 409 14.28 2.36 0.32
N VAL A 410 13.01 1.93 0.41
CA VAL A 410 12.68 0.50 0.30
C VAL A 410 12.88 -0.05 -1.12
N ILE A 411 12.65 0.77 -2.15
CA ILE A 411 12.90 0.39 -3.56
C ILE A 411 14.40 0.23 -3.80
N ASN A 412 15.20 1.20 -3.33
CA ASN A 412 16.66 1.13 -3.40
C ASN A 412 17.18 -0.15 -2.72
N GLU A 413 16.77 -0.39 -1.48
CA GLU A 413 17.09 -1.60 -0.72
C GLU A 413 16.72 -2.89 -1.47
N LEU A 414 15.51 -2.96 -2.01
CA LEU A 414 15.06 -4.13 -2.76
C LEU A 414 15.95 -4.40 -3.99
N ILE A 415 16.32 -3.36 -4.73
CA ILE A 415 17.14 -3.49 -5.94
C ILE A 415 18.52 -4.04 -5.60
N HIS A 416 19.15 -3.57 -4.52
CA HIS A 416 20.40 -4.17 -4.06
C HIS A 416 20.21 -5.65 -3.64
N SER A 417 19.12 -6.01 -2.93
CA SER A 417 18.86 -7.44 -2.63
C SER A 417 18.72 -8.29 -3.91
N ILE A 418 18.11 -7.73 -4.98
CA ILE A 418 17.93 -8.44 -6.25
C ILE A 418 19.28 -8.72 -6.90
N PHE A 419 20.17 -7.72 -6.96
CA PHE A 419 21.50 -7.89 -7.55
C PHE A 419 22.39 -8.84 -6.74
N GLU A 420 22.35 -8.74 -5.41
CA GLU A 420 23.07 -9.68 -4.54
C GLU A 420 22.58 -11.12 -4.76
N LEU A 421 21.26 -11.34 -4.79
CA LEU A 421 20.68 -12.66 -5.03
C LEU A 421 21.02 -13.19 -6.44
N ALA A 422 21.08 -12.32 -7.45
CA ALA A 422 21.43 -12.70 -8.82
C ALA A 422 22.86 -13.24 -8.95
N GLY A 423 23.78 -12.82 -8.06
CA GLY A 423 25.17 -13.24 -8.04
C GLY A 423 25.40 -14.67 -7.50
N TYR A 424 24.43 -15.24 -6.77
CA TYR A 424 24.55 -16.58 -6.19
C TYR A 424 24.18 -17.69 -7.19
N GLY A 425 25.07 -17.94 -8.15
CA GLY A 425 24.88 -18.92 -9.22
C GLY A 425 24.48 -20.32 -8.76
N GLU A 426 24.98 -20.75 -7.61
CA GLU A 426 24.71 -22.07 -7.00
C GLU A 426 23.24 -22.28 -6.61
N MET A 427 22.46 -21.20 -6.51
CA MET A 427 21.05 -21.26 -6.14
C MET A 427 20.11 -21.39 -7.34
N PHE A 428 20.61 -21.23 -8.56
CA PHE A 428 19.83 -21.30 -9.81
C PHE A 428 19.91 -22.70 -10.44
N GLU A 429 18.91 -23.09 -11.24
CA GLU A 429 18.89 -24.39 -11.91
C GLU A 429 20.01 -24.54 -12.95
N SER A 430 20.39 -23.43 -13.56
CA SER A 430 21.51 -23.32 -14.49
C SER A 430 22.90 -23.41 -13.83
N GLU A 431 22.97 -23.41 -12.48
CA GLU A 431 24.20 -23.37 -11.68
C GLU A 431 25.14 -22.19 -12.06
N LYS A 432 24.55 -21.10 -12.54
CA LYS A 432 25.28 -19.90 -12.98
C LYS A 432 24.59 -18.63 -12.46
N PRO A 433 25.35 -17.58 -12.13
CA PRO A 433 24.76 -16.32 -11.74
C PRO A 433 23.96 -15.76 -12.90
N LEU A 434 22.75 -15.26 -12.63
CA LEU A 434 21.93 -14.60 -13.65
C LEU A 434 22.54 -13.26 -14.04
N PHE A 435 23.12 -12.56 -13.06
CA PHE A 435 23.82 -11.31 -13.24
C PHE A 435 24.79 -11.10 -12.07
N SER A 436 25.91 -10.44 -12.29
CA SER A 436 26.87 -10.10 -11.24
C SER A 436 27.36 -8.69 -11.45
N ILE A 437 27.24 -7.87 -10.41
CA ILE A 437 27.71 -6.50 -10.37
C ILE A 437 28.22 -6.21 -8.96
N GLU A 438 29.32 -5.47 -8.86
CA GLU A 438 29.88 -5.07 -7.57
C GLU A 438 28.92 -4.11 -6.84
N TYR A 439 28.71 -4.31 -5.54
CA TYR A 439 27.70 -3.60 -4.76
C TYR A 439 27.84 -2.06 -4.82
N ASP A 440 29.09 -1.56 -4.78
CA ASP A 440 29.40 -0.12 -4.76
C ASP A 440 29.63 0.47 -6.17
N SER A 441 29.43 -0.29 -7.25
CA SER A 441 29.71 0.18 -8.61
C SER A 441 28.56 0.97 -9.26
N TYR A 442 27.40 1.01 -8.60
CA TYR A 442 26.20 1.68 -9.10
C TYR A 442 25.43 2.40 -7.99
N LEU A 443 24.68 3.43 -8.37
CA LEU A 443 23.71 4.13 -7.51
C LEU A 443 22.31 3.96 -8.07
N VAL A 444 21.38 3.52 -7.21
CA VAL A 444 19.96 3.45 -7.55
C VAL A 444 19.33 4.82 -7.33
N THR A 445 18.79 5.41 -8.39
CA THR A 445 18.00 6.64 -8.34
C THR A 445 16.55 6.32 -8.69
N VAL A 446 15.63 6.78 -7.85
CA VAL A 446 14.19 6.63 -8.07
C VAL A 446 13.61 8.01 -8.32
N SER A 447 12.96 8.19 -9.46
CA SER A 447 12.30 9.44 -9.86
C SER A 447 10.80 9.24 -9.95
N PHE A 448 10.04 10.09 -9.29
CA PHE A 448 8.57 10.11 -9.37
C PHE A 448 8.13 11.19 -10.34
N GLU A 449 7.08 10.90 -11.09
CA GLU A 449 6.37 11.95 -11.81
C GLU A 449 5.56 12.77 -10.80
N ASP A 450 5.64 14.10 -10.92
CA ASP A 450 4.91 15.06 -10.07
C ASP A 450 3.74 15.71 -10.84
N GLY A 451 3.29 15.07 -11.92
CA GLY A 451 2.42 15.67 -12.94
C GLY A 451 1.07 16.14 -12.42
N ILE A 452 0.52 15.47 -11.40
CA ILE A 452 -0.76 15.83 -10.77
C ILE A 452 -0.66 17.07 -9.85
N PHE A 453 0.52 17.40 -9.31
CA PHE A 453 0.67 18.40 -8.23
C PHE A 453 1.41 19.66 -8.64
N VAL A 454 2.01 19.69 -9.84
CA VAL A 454 2.58 20.91 -10.39
C VAL A 454 1.51 21.65 -11.18
N ASP A 455 1.26 22.90 -10.81
CA ASP A 455 0.45 23.82 -11.61
C ASP A 455 1.18 24.07 -12.94
N ARG A 456 0.82 23.31 -13.98
CA ARG A 456 1.47 23.35 -15.30
C ARG A 456 1.36 24.72 -15.94
N ASP A 457 0.29 25.46 -15.68
CA ASP A 457 0.11 26.82 -16.20
C ASP A 457 1.08 27.78 -15.51
N LYS A 458 1.21 27.71 -14.18
CA LYS A 458 2.18 28.51 -13.42
C LYS A 458 3.62 28.12 -13.73
N GLN A 459 3.90 26.83 -13.93
CA GLN A 459 5.20 26.36 -14.37
C GLN A 459 5.53 26.92 -15.76
N LEU A 460 4.61 26.79 -16.72
CA LEU A 460 4.79 27.34 -18.06
C LEU A 460 5.00 28.86 -18.03
N GLU A 461 4.25 29.59 -17.20
CA GLU A 461 4.42 31.03 -17.03
C GLU A 461 5.80 31.40 -16.45
N ASN A 462 6.25 30.71 -15.41
CA ASN A 462 7.56 30.93 -14.80
C ASN A 462 8.70 30.57 -15.75
N ASP A 463 8.53 29.48 -16.49
CA ASP A 463 9.50 28.98 -17.45
C ASP A 463 9.61 29.94 -18.64
N LEU A 464 8.48 30.47 -19.10
CA LEU A 464 8.44 31.48 -20.15
C LEU A 464 9.17 32.74 -19.68
N LYS A 465 8.94 33.20 -18.45
CA LYS A 465 9.67 34.32 -17.84
C LYS A 465 11.17 34.02 -17.76
N ALA A 466 11.58 32.81 -17.39
CA ALA A 466 12.99 32.42 -17.31
C ALA A 466 13.68 32.39 -18.68
N VAL A 467 12.97 31.93 -19.72
CA VAL A 467 13.44 31.99 -21.12
C VAL A 467 13.54 33.43 -21.60
N THR A 468 12.52 34.26 -21.35
CA THR A 468 12.54 35.69 -21.70
C THR A 468 13.66 36.44 -20.98
N ALA A 469 13.93 36.10 -19.72
CA ALA A 469 15.02 36.67 -18.94
C ALA A 469 16.42 36.10 -19.29
N GLY A 470 16.50 35.13 -20.21
CA GLY A 470 17.77 34.56 -20.68
C GLY A 470 18.44 33.59 -19.70
N VAL A 471 17.75 33.18 -18.64
CA VAL A 471 18.29 32.28 -17.59
C VAL A 471 18.05 30.81 -17.92
N MET A 472 17.13 30.52 -18.85
CA MET A 472 16.78 29.16 -19.28
C MET A 472 16.98 28.97 -20.79
N PRO A 473 17.68 27.90 -21.24
CA PRO A 473 17.75 27.55 -22.64
C PRO A 473 16.37 27.19 -23.22
N LYS A 474 16.08 27.62 -24.45
CA LYS A 474 14.81 27.31 -25.16
C LYS A 474 14.56 25.79 -25.31
N LYS A 475 15.62 25.01 -25.50
CA LYS A 475 15.55 23.53 -25.55
C LYS A 475 15.00 22.95 -24.24
N GLN A 476 15.54 23.43 -23.11
CA GLN A 476 15.10 23.00 -21.78
C GLN A 476 13.64 23.36 -21.51
N PHE A 477 13.20 24.53 -21.98
CA PHE A 477 11.81 24.95 -21.88
C PHE A 477 10.85 24.01 -22.62
N LEU A 478 11.21 23.62 -23.85
CA LEU A 478 10.39 22.75 -24.69
C LEU A 478 10.29 21.33 -24.10
N ILE A 479 11.42 20.75 -23.70
CA ILE A 479 11.45 19.44 -23.02
C ILE A 479 10.58 19.48 -21.76
N ARG A 480 10.76 20.50 -20.92
CA ARG A 480 10.13 20.57 -19.60
C ARG A 480 8.61 20.84 -19.64
N ASN A 481 8.13 21.69 -20.55
CA ASN A 481 6.72 22.07 -20.57
C ASN A 481 5.86 21.22 -21.52
N TYR A 482 6.47 20.69 -22.58
CA TYR A 482 5.77 19.91 -23.61
C TYR A 482 6.12 18.41 -23.58
N ASN A 483 6.91 17.95 -22.60
CA ASN A 483 7.30 16.55 -22.41
C ASN A 483 7.92 15.89 -23.66
N LEU A 484 8.71 16.64 -24.42
CA LEU A 484 9.38 16.13 -25.62
C LEU A 484 10.60 15.30 -25.23
N ASN A 485 10.78 14.17 -25.89
CA ASN A 485 12.07 13.47 -25.88
C ASN A 485 13.10 14.21 -26.79
N GLU A 486 14.38 13.82 -26.73
CA GLU A 486 15.44 14.51 -27.49
C GLU A 486 15.22 14.42 -29.01
N ASP A 487 14.71 13.30 -29.51
CA ASP A 487 14.43 13.08 -30.94
C ASP A 487 13.24 13.95 -31.42
N GLU A 488 12.15 13.98 -30.65
CA GLU A 488 10.95 14.81 -30.89
C GLU A 488 11.27 16.31 -30.82
N LEU A 489 12.21 16.69 -29.94
CA LEU A 489 12.68 18.06 -29.85
C LEU A 489 13.42 18.47 -31.13
N GLU A 490 14.24 17.60 -31.72
CA GLU A 490 14.94 17.88 -32.97
C GLU A 490 13.97 18.04 -34.14
N ASP A 491 12.96 17.18 -34.24
CA ASP A 491 11.90 17.25 -35.25
C ASP A 491 11.04 18.51 -35.12
N TRP A 492 10.75 18.94 -33.89
CA TRP A 492 9.98 20.17 -33.68
C TRP A 492 10.84 21.41 -33.99
N LEU A 493 12.11 21.40 -33.61
CA LEU A 493 13.04 22.50 -33.94
C LEU A 493 13.34 22.59 -35.43
N SER A 494 13.36 21.48 -36.16
CA SER A 494 13.53 21.48 -37.63
C SER A 494 12.28 22.04 -38.30
N SER A 495 11.09 21.61 -37.89
CA SER A 495 9.80 22.15 -38.37
C SER A 495 9.69 23.66 -38.14
N LEU A 496 10.10 24.15 -36.96
CA LEU A 496 10.12 25.59 -36.66
C LEU A 496 11.09 26.39 -37.55
N LYS A 497 12.20 25.80 -37.98
CA LYS A 497 13.13 26.45 -38.92
C LYS A 497 12.58 26.50 -40.34
N GLU A 498 11.78 25.51 -40.75
CA GLU A 498 11.10 25.50 -42.05
C GLU A 498 9.93 26.51 -42.10
N GLU A 499 9.26 26.75 -40.96
CA GLU A 499 8.19 27.74 -40.85
C GLU A 499 8.67 29.19 -40.72
N LEU A 500 9.91 29.41 -40.25
CA LEU A 500 10.53 30.74 -40.24
C LEU A 500 10.96 31.11 -41.67
N PRO A 501 10.36 32.13 -42.32
CA PRO A 501 10.83 32.57 -43.63
C PRO A 501 12.30 33.00 -43.51
N GLU A 502 13.15 32.51 -44.41
CA GLU A 502 14.57 32.88 -44.49
C GLU A 502 14.71 34.38 -44.31
N ALA A 503 15.27 34.80 -43.16
CA ALA A 503 15.62 36.19 -42.94
C ALA A 503 16.63 36.56 -44.02
N GLY A 504 16.17 37.36 -44.97
CA GLY A 504 16.85 37.63 -46.23
C GLY A 504 18.33 37.99 -46.06
N SER A 505 19.14 37.34 -46.89
CA SER A 505 20.50 37.70 -47.29
C SER A 505 20.92 39.14 -46.94
N SER A 506 21.71 39.32 -45.87
CA SER A 506 22.48 40.54 -45.65
C SER A 506 23.82 40.50 -46.39
N GLU A 507 23.83 40.05 -47.64
CA GLU A 507 24.90 40.33 -48.61
C GLU A 507 24.45 41.49 -49.50
N ARG A 508 24.41 42.70 -48.95
CA ARG A 508 24.46 43.94 -49.73
C ARG A 508 25.38 44.96 -49.06
N ARG A 509 26.62 44.96 -49.58
CA ARG A 509 27.55 46.10 -49.72
C ARG A 509 28.01 46.79 -48.43
N SER A 510 28.97 46.17 -47.76
CA SER A 510 30.16 46.85 -47.26
C SER A 510 31.15 47.08 -48.41
N GLN A 511 30.76 47.90 -49.37
CA GLN A 511 31.61 48.39 -50.46
C GLN A 511 31.06 49.76 -50.88
N ASP A 512 31.27 50.74 -50.00
CA ASP A 512 31.35 52.20 -50.27
C ASP A 512 31.42 52.94 -48.93
N ALA A 513 32.61 52.90 -48.29
CA ALA A 513 33.13 53.91 -47.35
C ALA A 513 34.51 53.45 -46.83
N LEU A 514 35.46 53.25 -47.76
CA LEU A 514 36.88 53.22 -47.44
C LEU A 514 37.54 54.40 -48.18
N PHE A 515 37.16 55.61 -47.82
CA PHE A 515 37.89 56.88 -48.03
C PHE A 515 37.14 57.94 -47.23
N ASP A 516 37.61 58.25 -46.02
CA ASP A 516 37.92 59.63 -45.59
C ASP A 516 38.32 59.64 -44.10
N LEU A 517 39.63 59.66 -43.85
CA LEU A 517 40.27 60.17 -42.64
C LEU A 517 41.43 61.02 -43.14
N GLY A 518 41.25 62.35 -43.12
CA GLY A 518 42.30 63.32 -43.41
C GLY A 518 41.81 64.76 -43.46
N ASP A 519 41.30 65.30 -42.34
CA ASP A 519 41.99 66.28 -41.47
C ASP A 519 41.11 66.68 -40.28
#